data_AF-A0AAV1KNN3-F1
#
_entry.id   AF-A0AAV1KNN3-F1
#
_cell.length_a   1.000
_cell.length_b   1.000
_cell.length_c   1.000
_cell.angle_alpha   90.00
_cell.angle_beta   90.00
_cell.angle_gamma   90.00
#
_symmetry.space_group_name_H-M   'P 1'
#
loop_
_entity.id
_entity.type
_entity.pdbx_description
1 polymer ?
#
loop_
_entity_poly.entity_id
_entity_poly.type
_entity_poly.pdbx_seq_one_letter_code
_entity_poly.pdbx_strand_id
1 'polypeptide(L)'
;MDLLKKSIEELTLNFTSRMDEFQREVRTSIPATSPSSNINAQFNAFRAFVLSALENLQLQLQLLSRQQDEMEVRTRRKMLLVHGMPEAQDENLVHCTSKVLSERLNIPELSVDSITRCHRLGRPRGDKPRVLLVKFQDQDLRDKVWFSKTKLKGSGGRHEAFVAARKRFGVSQCWTRDGYVVVLGSDGTKHRVYTVAEVIAIPDAAGGVPTTTSLTAATAAAASSAPKPCVTTARAGKTAKK
;
A
#
# COMPACT_ATOMS: atom_id res chain seq x y z
N MET A 1 -7.01 -19.28 1.92
CA MET A 1 -5.95 -20.30 1.97
C MET A 1 -5.67 -20.76 3.39
N ASP A 2 -5.56 -19.87 4.37
CA ASP A 2 -5.21 -20.27 5.76
C ASP A 2 -6.27 -21.13 6.45
N LEU A 3 -7.57 -20.89 6.18
CA LEU A 3 -8.66 -21.74 6.67
C LEU A 3 -8.58 -23.17 6.11
N LEU A 4 -8.18 -23.32 4.85
CA LEU A 4 -8.04 -24.62 4.21
C LEU A 4 -6.82 -25.39 4.76
N LYS A 5 -5.69 -24.69 5.00
CA LYS A 5 -4.52 -25.28 5.64
C LYS A 5 -4.83 -25.81 7.03
N LYS A 6 -5.50 -25.01 7.87
CA LYS A 6 -5.97 -25.42 9.20
C LYS A 6 -6.89 -26.63 9.14
N SER A 7 -7.83 -26.66 8.20
CA SER A 7 -8.72 -27.80 8.00
C SER A 7 -7.97 -29.09 7.63
N ILE A 8 -6.92 -29.01 6.81
CA ILE A 8 -6.09 -30.18 6.45
C ILE A 8 -5.22 -30.62 7.63
N GLU A 9 -4.66 -29.68 8.39
CA GLU A 9 -3.90 -29.98 9.61
C GLU A 9 -4.79 -30.68 10.65
N GLU A 10 -6.00 -30.17 10.88
CA GLU A 10 -7.01 -30.80 11.74
C GLU A 10 -7.41 -32.19 11.23
N LEU A 11 -7.57 -32.37 9.92
CA LEU A 11 -7.90 -33.66 9.32
C LEU A 11 -6.76 -34.68 9.50
N THR A 12 -5.52 -34.25 9.32
CA THR A 12 -4.33 -35.09 9.55
C THR A 12 -4.24 -35.50 11.02
N LEU A 13 -4.45 -34.57 11.96
CA LEU A 13 -4.44 -34.85 13.40
C LEU A 13 -5.57 -35.81 13.82
N ASN A 14 -6.78 -35.59 13.31
CA ASN A 14 -7.90 -36.47 13.58
C ASN A 14 -7.66 -37.88 13.02
N PHE A 15 -7.06 -37.96 11.82
CA PHE A 15 -6.76 -39.23 11.19
C PHE A 15 -5.65 -39.99 11.93
N THR A 16 -4.54 -39.33 12.29
CA THR A 16 -3.47 -39.98 13.07
C THR A 16 -3.98 -40.47 14.42
N SER A 17 -4.76 -39.66 15.13
CA SER A 17 -5.35 -40.05 16.43
C SER A 17 -6.24 -41.29 16.30
N ARG A 18 -7.15 -41.32 15.31
CA ARG A 18 -8.03 -42.48 15.09
C ARG A 18 -7.26 -43.73 14.65
N MET A 19 -6.20 -43.56 13.86
CA MET A 19 -5.34 -44.68 13.46
C MET A 19 -4.55 -45.26 14.64
N ASP A 20 -4.08 -44.40 15.56
CA ASP A 20 -3.38 -44.82 16.78
C ASP A 20 -4.34 -45.52 17.76
N GLU A 21 -5.58 -45.05 17.87
CA GLU A 21 -6.65 -45.70 18.64
C GLU A 21 -6.95 -47.10 18.11
N PHE A 22 -7.20 -47.22 16.81
CA PHE A 22 -7.48 -48.50 16.16
C PHE A 22 -6.30 -49.48 16.32
N GLN A 23 -5.06 -48.99 16.18
CA GLN A 23 -3.88 -49.84 16.34
C GLN A 23 -3.72 -50.36 17.78
N ARG A 24 -4.13 -49.57 18.80
CA ARG A 24 -4.20 -50.04 20.18
C ARG A 24 -5.27 -51.10 20.36
N GLU A 25 -6.46 -50.86 19.83
CA GLU A 25 -7.60 -51.79 19.95
C GLU A 25 -7.31 -53.15 19.30
N VAL A 26 -6.70 -53.18 18.11
CA VAL A 26 -6.27 -54.40 17.42
C VAL A 26 -5.21 -55.18 18.23
N ARG A 27 -4.31 -54.49 18.93
CA ARG A 27 -3.30 -55.13 19.80
C ARG A 27 -3.90 -55.73 21.07
N THR A 28 -4.93 -55.11 21.63
CA THR A 28 -5.58 -55.56 22.88
C THR A 28 -6.56 -56.71 22.66
N SER A 29 -7.21 -56.77 21.50
CA SER A 29 -8.31 -57.72 21.21
C SER A 29 -7.89 -59.06 20.60
N ILE A 30 -6.65 -59.21 20.11
CA ILE A 30 -6.21 -60.40 19.36
C ILE A 30 -5.07 -61.13 20.11
N PRO A 31 -5.25 -62.41 20.53
CA PRO A 31 -4.20 -63.23 21.14
C PRO A 31 -3.05 -63.51 20.15
N ALA A 32 -1.82 -63.65 20.67
CA ALA A 32 -0.57 -63.76 19.92
C ALA A 32 -0.40 -65.00 18.98
N THR A 33 -1.44 -65.81 18.79
CA THR A 33 -1.37 -67.14 18.14
C THR A 33 -2.12 -67.30 16.81
N SER A 34 -2.64 -66.21 16.22
CA SER A 34 -3.40 -66.19 14.95
C SER A 34 -2.71 -65.30 13.89
N PRO A 35 -3.06 -65.34 12.57
CA PRO A 35 -2.30 -64.72 11.47
C PRO A 35 -2.42 -63.17 11.42
N SER A 36 -2.20 -62.53 12.57
CA SER A 36 -2.31 -61.09 12.84
C SER A 36 -1.16 -60.26 12.25
N SER A 37 -0.09 -60.91 11.80
CA SER A 37 1.03 -60.25 11.12
C SER A 37 0.59 -59.62 9.78
N ASN A 38 -0.30 -60.27 9.04
CA ASN A 38 -0.78 -59.77 7.74
C ASN A 38 -1.68 -58.55 7.89
N ILE A 39 -2.63 -58.57 8.85
CA ILE A 39 -3.55 -57.44 9.11
C ILE A 39 -2.77 -56.21 9.61
N ASN A 40 -1.83 -56.39 10.55
CA ASN A 40 -0.99 -55.29 11.03
C ASN A 40 -0.09 -54.72 9.91
N ALA A 41 0.47 -55.57 9.06
CA ALA A 41 1.27 -55.13 7.92
C ALA A 41 0.42 -54.34 6.91
N GLN A 42 -0.79 -54.81 6.57
CA GLN A 42 -1.70 -54.11 5.68
C GLN A 42 -2.21 -52.79 6.27
N PHE A 43 -2.51 -52.76 7.58
CA PHE A 43 -2.90 -51.53 8.26
C PHE A 43 -1.79 -50.49 8.26
N ASN A 44 -0.55 -50.88 8.57
CA ASN A 44 0.60 -49.98 8.52
C ASN A 44 0.86 -49.48 7.08
N ALA A 45 0.70 -50.34 6.07
CA ALA A 45 0.82 -49.96 4.67
C ALA A 45 -0.27 -48.95 4.26
N PHE A 46 -1.52 -49.17 4.68
CA PHE A 46 -2.61 -48.22 4.46
C PHE A 46 -2.36 -46.88 5.16
N ARG A 47 -1.94 -46.90 6.42
CA ARG A 47 -1.58 -45.70 7.18
C ARG A 47 -0.50 -44.89 6.46
N ALA A 48 0.58 -45.55 6.05
CA ALA A 48 1.67 -44.90 5.33
C ALA A 48 1.19 -44.31 3.99
N PHE A 49 0.34 -45.04 3.27
CA PHE A 49 -0.25 -44.56 2.02
C PHE A 49 -1.12 -43.31 2.23
N VAL A 50 -2.01 -43.30 3.22
CA VAL A 50 -2.90 -42.16 3.48
C VAL A 50 -2.10 -40.94 3.95
N LEU A 51 -1.14 -41.11 4.85
CA LEU A 51 -0.28 -40.02 5.29
C LEU A 51 0.53 -39.43 4.13
N SER A 52 1.11 -40.30 3.28
CA SER A 52 1.80 -39.86 2.07
C SER A 52 0.86 -39.12 1.11
N ALA A 53 -0.38 -39.58 0.93
CA ALA A 53 -1.37 -38.91 0.09
C ALA A 53 -1.73 -37.51 0.63
N LEU A 54 -1.91 -37.36 1.95
CA LEU A 54 -2.19 -36.08 2.60
C LEU A 54 -1.01 -35.11 2.49
N GLU A 55 0.22 -35.60 2.70
CA GLU A 55 1.44 -34.79 2.52
C GLU A 55 1.58 -34.31 1.06
N ASN A 56 1.36 -35.20 0.09
CA ASN A 56 1.37 -34.84 -1.33
C ASN A 56 0.31 -33.79 -1.67
N LEU A 57 -0.90 -33.91 -1.13
CA LEU A 57 -1.95 -32.92 -1.32
C LEU A 57 -1.57 -31.56 -0.72
N GLN A 58 -0.97 -31.55 0.47
CA GLN A 58 -0.50 -30.33 1.12
C GLN A 58 0.58 -29.64 0.28
N LEU A 59 1.53 -30.41 -0.27
CA LEU A 59 2.58 -29.89 -1.16
C LEU A 59 1.99 -29.31 -2.45
N GLN A 60 1.03 -29.99 -3.08
CA GLN A 60 0.35 -29.49 -4.28
C GLN A 60 -0.37 -28.16 -4.02
N LEU A 61 -1.07 -28.03 -2.89
CA LEU A 61 -1.74 -26.79 -2.51
C LEU A 61 -0.75 -25.64 -2.26
N GLN A 62 0.39 -25.93 -1.64
CA GLN A 62 1.44 -24.93 -1.45
C GLN A 62 2.01 -24.46 -2.79
N LEU A 63 2.27 -25.39 -3.72
CA LEU A 63 2.73 -25.08 -5.07
C LEU A 63 1.72 -24.21 -5.82
N LEU A 64 0.43 -24.58 -5.81
CA LEU A 64 -0.64 -23.81 -6.45
C LEU A 64 -0.77 -22.42 -5.82
N SER A 65 -0.71 -22.31 -4.49
CA SER A 65 -0.74 -21.02 -3.80
C SER A 65 0.39 -20.11 -4.23
N ARG A 66 1.61 -20.66 -4.38
CA ARG A 66 2.78 -19.92 -4.84
C ARG A 66 2.64 -19.50 -6.30
N GLN A 67 2.20 -20.39 -7.18
CA GLN A 67 1.97 -20.08 -8.58
C GLN A 67 0.93 -18.98 -8.76
N GLN A 68 -0.14 -19.00 -7.96
CA GLN A 68 -1.15 -17.95 -8.00
C GLN A 68 -0.57 -16.59 -7.59
N ASP A 69 0.21 -16.53 -6.51
CA ASP A 69 0.88 -15.29 -6.09
C ASP A 69 1.86 -14.79 -7.16
N GLU A 70 2.68 -15.68 -7.73
CA GLU A 70 3.60 -15.35 -8.83
C GLU A 70 2.84 -14.80 -10.05
N MET A 71 1.68 -15.36 -10.40
CA MET A 71 0.84 -14.85 -11.49
C MET A 71 0.21 -13.48 -11.16
N GLU A 72 -0.25 -13.28 -9.92
CA GLU A 72 -0.79 -11.99 -9.47
C GLU A 72 0.29 -10.90 -9.52
N VAL A 73 1.47 -11.18 -8.98
CA VAL A 73 2.63 -10.29 -9.02
C VAL A 73 3.05 -10.01 -10.46
N ARG A 74 3.13 -11.04 -11.31
CA ARG A 74 3.50 -10.88 -12.73
C ARG A 74 2.50 -10.04 -13.51
N THR A 75 1.22 -10.12 -13.16
CA THR A 75 0.16 -9.31 -13.76
C THR A 75 0.20 -7.87 -13.27
N ARG A 76 0.49 -7.65 -11.98
CA ARG A 76 0.50 -6.33 -11.33
C ARG A 76 1.81 -5.56 -11.47
N ARG A 77 2.92 -6.19 -11.89
CA ARG A 77 4.24 -5.54 -11.99
C ARG A 77 4.27 -4.29 -12.88
N LYS A 78 3.44 -4.26 -13.93
CA LYS A 78 3.31 -3.12 -14.85
C LYS A 78 2.26 -2.09 -14.42
N MET A 79 1.74 -2.21 -13.20
CA MET A 79 0.66 -1.36 -12.71
C MET A 79 1.18 -0.40 -11.64
N LEU A 80 0.62 0.80 -11.61
CA LEU A 80 0.80 1.80 -10.56
C LEU A 80 -0.54 2.40 -10.13
N LEU A 81 -0.62 2.71 -8.84
CA LEU A 81 -1.72 3.48 -8.27
C LEU A 81 -1.30 4.94 -8.17
N VAL A 82 -2.08 5.81 -8.79
CA VAL A 82 -1.89 7.26 -8.76
C VAL A 82 -3.00 7.88 -7.92
N HIS A 83 -2.60 8.66 -6.92
CA HIS A 83 -3.51 9.34 -5.99
C HIS A 83 -3.53 10.85 -6.27
N GLY A 84 -4.63 11.52 -5.91
CA GLY A 84 -4.72 12.98 -5.97
C GLY A 84 -4.97 13.56 -7.36
N MET A 85 -5.32 12.73 -8.33
CA MET A 85 -5.73 13.18 -9.66
C MET A 85 -7.15 13.74 -9.61
N PRO A 86 -7.41 15.02 -9.96
CA PRO A 86 -8.76 15.58 -9.97
C PRO A 86 -9.67 14.79 -10.89
N GLU A 87 -10.96 14.67 -10.55
CA GLU A 87 -11.96 13.96 -11.36
C GLU A 87 -12.78 14.96 -12.19
N ALA A 88 -12.91 14.72 -13.49
CA ALA A 88 -13.90 15.37 -14.34
C ALA A 88 -14.95 14.36 -14.87
N GLN A 89 -16.16 14.82 -15.19
CA GLN A 89 -17.27 13.94 -15.59
C GLN A 89 -17.00 13.20 -16.91
N ASP A 90 -16.37 13.87 -17.89
CA ASP A 90 -16.04 13.31 -19.22
C ASP A 90 -14.53 13.33 -19.48
N GLU A 91 -13.75 12.66 -18.62
CA GLU A 91 -12.28 12.64 -18.75
C GLU A 91 -11.76 11.50 -19.64
N ASN A 92 -10.95 11.86 -20.65
CA ASN A 92 -10.07 10.91 -21.33
C ASN A 92 -8.91 10.53 -20.40
N LEU A 93 -9.17 9.57 -19.50
CA LEU A 93 -8.26 9.15 -18.44
C LEU A 93 -6.82 8.91 -18.91
N VAL A 94 -6.63 8.21 -20.04
CA VAL A 94 -5.31 7.89 -20.56
C VAL A 94 -4.54 9.17 -20.93
N HIS A 95 -5.17 10.08 -21.66
CA HIS A 95 -4.57 11.33 -22.10
C HIS A 95 -4.31 12.29 -20.92
N CYS A 96 -5.27 12.44 -20.00
CA CYS A 96 -5.09 13.25 -18.79
C CYS A 96 -3.93 12.73 -17.93
N THR A 97 -3.82 11.41 -17.81
CA THR A 97 -2.77 10.76 -17.02
C THR A 97 -1.41 10.91 -17.66
N SER A 98 -1.28 10.67 -18.97
CA SER A 98 0.00 10.85 -19.66
C SER A 98 0.46 12.30 -19.56
N LYS A 99 -0.42 13.28 -19.83
CA LYS A 99 -0.09 14.70 -19.71
C LYS A 99 0.42 15.08 -18.31
N VAL A 100 -0.34 14.73 -17.27
CA VAL A 100 0.04 15.09 -15.89
C VAL A 100 1.33 14.40 -15.45
N LEU A 101 1.51 13.12 -15.79
CA LEU A 101 2.73 12.41 -15.44
C LEU A 101 3.95 12.95 -16.20
N SER A 102 3.84 13.25 -17.50
CA SER A 102 4.92 13.83 -18.29
C SER A 102 5.34 15.20 -17.76
N GLU A 103 4.37 16.07 -17.46
CA GLU A 103 4.62 17.43 -16.92
C GLU A 103 5.21 17.40 -15.51
N ARG A 104 4.69 16.54 -14.62
CA ARG A 104 5.12 16.53 -13.22
C ARG A 104 6.41 15.74 -12.98
N LEU A 105 6.69 14.74 -13.82
CA LEU A 105 7.86 13.87 -13.67
C LEU A 105 9.01 14.21 -14.63
N ASN A 106 8.80 15.10 -15.59
CA ASN A 106 9.74 15.42 -16.66
C ASN A 106 10.18 14.16 -17.43
N ILE A 107 9.22 13.35 -17.87
CA ILE A 107 9.45 12.12 -18.66
C ILE A 107 8.81 12.32 -20.03
N PRO A 108 9.55 12.78 -21.05
CA PRO A 108 9.00 13.09 -22.38
C PRO A 108 8.62 11.83 -23.18
N GLU A 109 9.20 10.67 -22.86
CA GLU A 109 8.91 9.38 -23.50
C GLU A 109 7.49 8.84 -23.17
N LEU A 110 6.80 9.44 -22.20
CA LEU A 110 5.51 8.96 -21.76
C LEU A 110 4.39 9.46 -22.68
N SER A 111 4.02 8.62 -23.66
CA SER A 111 2.91 8.86 -24.59
C SER A 111 1.62 8.14 -24.16
N VAL A 112 0.52 8.40 -24.87
CA VAL A 112 -0.76 7.69 -24.70
C VAL A 112 -0.59 6.19 -24.97
N ASP A 113 0.21 5.84 -25.99
CA ASP A 113 0.46 4.45 -26.38
C ASP A 113 1.16 3.67 -25.27
N SER A 114 1.99 4.33 -24.47
CA SER A 114 2.71 3.70 -23.36
C SER A 114 1.81 3.14 -22.26
N ILE A 115 0.51 3.50 -22.26
CA ILE A 115 -0.49 3.07 -21.29
C ILE A 115 -1.45 2.08 -21.94
N THR A 116 -1.51 0.85 -21.42
CA THR A 116 -2.44 -0.19 -21.90
C THR A 116 -3.84 -0.05 -21.32
N ARG A 117 -3.95 0.32 -20.04
CA ARG A 117 -5.24 0.43 -19.36
C ARG A 117 -5.16 1.49 -18.27
N CYS A 118 -6.17 2.34 -18.18
CA CYS A 118 -6.28 3.38 -17.17
C CYS A 118 -7.73 3.47 -16.71
N HIS A 119 -7.99 3.30 -15.41
CA HIS A 119 -9.34 3.44 -14.84
C HIS A 119 -9.32 3.84 -13.38
N ARG A 120 -10.39 4.51 -12.93
CA ARG A 120 -10.60 4.85 -11.52
C ARG A 120 -11.06 3.63 -10.73
N LEU A 121 -10.57 3.50 -9.51
CA LEU A 121 -10.96 2.46 -8.58
C LEU A 121 -11.98 2.97 -7.57
N GLY A 122 -12.97 2.12 -7.28
CA GLY A 122 -13.98 2.37 -6.25
C GLY A 122 -15.12 3.29 -6.67
N ARG A 123 -16.02 3.54 -5.70
CA ARG A 123 -17.19 4.41 -5.87
C ARG A 123 -16.80 5.88 -5.65
N PRO A 124 -17.41 6.83 -6.38
CA PRO A 124 -17.17 8.25 -6.15
C PRO A 124 -17.45 8.62 -4.68
N ARG A 125 -16.52 9.35 -4.06
CA ARG A 125 -16.72 9.98 -2.75
C ARG A 125 -16.49 11.47 -2.94
N GLY A 126 -17.48 12.30 -2.58
CA GLY A 126 -17.43 13.75 -2.86
C GLY A 126 -16.25 14.50 -2.22
N ASP A 127 -15.64 13.93 -1.18
CA ASP A 127 -14.53 14.55 -0.45
C ASP A 127 -13.15 14.31 -1.11
N LYS A 128 -12.95 13.19 -1.83
CA LYS A 128 -11.62 12.78 -2.30
C LYS A 128 -11.64 12.16 -3.70
N PRO A 129 -10.71 12.55 -4.58
CA PRO A 129 -10.59 11.91 -5.87
C PRO A 129 -10.21 10.42 -5.71
N ARG A 130 -10.89 9.58 -6.47
CA ARG A 130 -10.67 8.14 -6.59
C ARG A 130 -9.27 7.84 -7.09
N VAL A 131 -8.72 6.75 -6.57
CA VAL A 131 -7.41 6.27 -6.97
C VAL A 131 -7.46 5.81 -8.42
N LEU A 132 -6.46 6.19 -9.19
CA LEU A 132 -6.33 5.80 -10.58
C LEU A 132 -5.39 4.59 -10.69
N LEU A 133 -5.84 3.52 -11.34
CA LEU A 133 -5.01 2.37 -11.67
C LEU A 133 -4.53 2.49 -13.12
N VAL A 134 -3.21 2.61 -13.28
CA VAL A 134 -2.55 2.76 -14.57
C VAL A 134 -1.72 1.51 -14.84
N LYS A 135 -1.95 0.87 -15.99
CA LYS A 135 -1.15 -0.25 -16.50
C LYS A 135 -0.34 0.22 -17.70
N PHE A 136 0.97 0.09 -17.61
CA PHE A 136 1.91 0.44 -18.67
C PHE A 136 2.16 -0.74 -19.61
N GLN A 137 2.53 -0.44 -20.86
CA GLN A 137 2.99 -1.45 -21.81
C GLN A 137 4.30 -2.09 -21.35
N ASP A 138 5.26 -1.28 -20.92
CA ASP A 138 6.60 -1.73 -20.53
C ASP A 138 6.86 -1.56 -19.03
N GLN A 139 7.59 -2.54 -18.48
CA GLN A 139 7.96 -2.52 -17.06
C GLN A 139 9.02 -1.45 -16.80
N ASP A 140 9.98 -1.26 -17.70
CA ASP A 140 11.06 -0.29 -17.54
C ASP A 140 10.53 1.14 -17.48
N LEU A 141 9.54 1.46 -18.32
CA LEU A 141 8.84 2.74 -18.31
C LEU A 141 8.08 2.95 -16.99
N ARG A 142 7.35 1.92 -16.53
CA ARG A 142 6.68 1.94 -15.22
C ARG A 142 7.67 2.21 -14.09
N ASP A 143 8.83 1.58 -14.12
CA ASP A 143 9.85 1.73 -13.09
C ASP A 143 10.51 3.12 -13.16
N LYS A 144 10.78 3.67 -14.35
CA LYS A 144 11.19 5.08 -14.53
C LYS A 144 10.20 6.05 -13.89
N VAL A 145 8.90 5.85 -14.13
CA VAL A 145 7.81 6.65 -13.52
C VAL A 145 7.84 6.51 -12.00
N TRP A 146 7.96 5.29 -11.48
CA TRP A 146 8.01 5.01 -10.05
C TRP A 146 9.20 5.66 -9.35
N PHE A 147 10.42 5.56 -9.92
CA PHE A 147 11.61 6.16 -9.33
C PHE A 147 11.60 7.69 -9.42
N SER A 148 10.95 8.25 -10.45
CA SER A 148 10.77 9.70 -10.58
C SER A 148 9.76 10.28 -9.58
N LYS A 149 9.05 9.46 -8.78
CA LYS A 149 8.08 9.93 -7.78
C LYS A 149 8.65 10.92 -6.77
N THR A 150 9.97 10.93 -6.56
CA THR A 150 10.64 11.88 -5.67
C THR A 150 10.46 13.33 -6.13
N LYS A 151 10.25 13.56 -7.44
CA LYS A 151 9.92 14.87 -8.01
C LYS A 151 8.52 15.35 -7.60
N LEU A 152 7.65 14.44 -7.18
CA LEU A 152 6.33 14.74 -6.60
C LEU A 152 6.38 15.00 -5.09
N LYS A 153 7.57 14.94 -4.47
CA LYS A 153 7.71 15.17 -3.03
C LYS A 153 7.39 16.63 -2.72
N GLY A 154 6.51 16.86 -1.74
CA GLY A 154 5.98 18.18 -1.41
C GLY A 154 4.71 18.57 -2.17
N SER A 155 4.37 17.87 -3.28
CA SER A 155 3.12 18.12 -4.02
C SER A 155 1.87 17.52 -3.34
N GLY A 156 2.05 16.80 -2.23
CA GLY A 156 0.95 16.19 -1.49
C GLY A 156 0.68 16.92 -0.18
N GLY A 157 -0.55 17.40 0.02
CA GLY A 157 -0.98 18.05 1.27
C GLY A 157 -0.75 17.20 2.53
N ARG A 158 -0.58 15.87 2.38
CA ARG A 158 -0.20 14.98 3.50
C ARG A 158 1.20 15.21 4.04
N HIS A 159 2.19 15.52 3.20
CA HIS A 159 3.54 15.76 3.70
C HIS A 159 3.55 17.04 4.54
N GLU A 160 2.85 18.07 4.05
CA GLU A 160 2.65 19.32 4.76
C GLU A 160 1.86 19.11 6.06
N ALA A 161 0.75 18.36 6.02
CA ALA A 161 -0.02 18.00 7.22
C ALA A 161 0.82 17.19 8.21
N PHE A 162 1.68 16.28 7.75
CA PHE A 162 2.57 15.50 8.60
C PHE A 162 3.64 16.38 9.26
N VAL A 163 4.23 17.30 8.51
CA VAL A 163 5.22 18.26 9.01
C VAL A 163 4.55 19.21 10.01
N ALA A 164 3.36 19.73 9.69
CA ALA A 164 2.56 20.57 10.58
C ALA A 164 2.18 19.84 11.87
N ALA A 165 1.76 18.57 11.78
CA ALA A 165 1.40 17.76 12.94
C ALA A 165 2.62 17.50 13.84
N ARG A 166 3.78 17.15 13.27
CA ARG A 166 5.01 16.96 14.07
C ARG A 166 5.47 18.26 14.73
N LYS A 167 5.25 19.41 14.09
CA LYS A 167 5.55 20.73 14.67
C LYS A 167 4.64 21.05 15.86
N ARG A 168 3.37 20.63 15.81
CA ARG A 168 2.37 20.93 16.85
C ARG A 168 2.34 19.92 18.01
N PHE A 169 2.27 18.63 17.72
CA PHE A 169 2.09 17.56 18.71
C PHE A 169 3.39 16.82 19.07
N GLY A 170 4.49 17.11 18.35
CA GLY A 170 5.76 16.44 18.54
C GLY A 170 5.91 15.15 17.72
N VAL A 171 7.16 14.69 17.60
CA VAL A 171 7.55 13.57 16.73
C VAL A 171 6.97 12.23 17.18
N SER A 172 6.91 11.98 18.49
CA SER A 172 6.46 10.70 19.05
C SER A 172 4.97 10.46 18.88
N GLN A 173 4.18 11.53 18.77
CA GLN A 173 2.72 11.48 18.70
C GLN A 173 2.18 11.49 17.27
N CYS A 174 3.07 11.55 16.26
CA CYS A 174 2.67 11.65 14.86
C CYS A 174 3.39 10.60 14.01
N TRP A 175 2.62 9.75 13.33
CA TRP A 175 3.16 8.80 12.36
C TRP A 175 2.22 8.65 11.16
N THR A 176 2.70 8.03 10.08
CA THR A 176 1.87 7.74 8.91
C THR A 176 1.46 6.27 8.90
N ARG A 177 0.19 5.99 8.61
CA ARG A 177 -0.33 4.62 8.46
C ARG A 177 -1.32 4.58 7.29
N ASP A 178 -1.18 3.60 6.39
CA ASP A 178 -2.09 3.35 5.26
C ASP A 178 -2.48 4.61 4.46
N GLY A 179 -1.52 5.51 4.27
CA GLY A 179 -1.73 6.70 3.47
C GLY A 179 -2.40 7.88 4.18
N TYR A 180 -2.59 7.87 5.51
CA TYR A 180 -3.00 9.04 6.30
C TYR A 180 -2.03 9.32 7.45
N VAL A 181 -2.05 10.54 7.97
CA VAL A 181 -1.30 10.91 9.18
C VAL A 181 -2.16 10.56 10.39
N VAL A 182 -1.58 9.87 11.35
CA VAL A 182 -2.19 9.64 12.66
C VAL A 182 -1.54 10.58 13.65
N VAL A 183 -2.38 11.32 14.36
CA VAL A 183 -1.97 12.20 15.46
C VAL A 183 -2.60 11.66 16.74
N LEU A 184 -1.80 11.45 17.78
CA LEU A 184 -2.31 11.19 19.12
C LEU A 184 -2.58 12.55 19.78
N GLY A 185 -3.85 12.82 20.08
CA GLY A 185 -4.24 13.97 20.88
C GLY A 185 -3.72 13.83 22.31
N SER A 186 -3.65 14.95 23.02
CA SER A 186 -3.33 14.99 24.46
C SER A 186 -4.24 14.10 25.31
N ASP A 187 -5.45 13.86 24.81
CA ASP A 187 -6.49 13.06 25.48
C ASP A 187 -6.30 11.54 25.25
N GLY A 188 -5.24 11.15 24.54
CA GLY A 188 -4.95 9.76 24.17
C GLY A 188 -5.76 9.24 22.97
N THR A 189 -6.60 10.09 22.37
CA THR A 189 -7.40 9.75 21.19
C THR A 189 -6.59 9.83 19.90
N LYS A 190 -6.79 8.86 19.00
CA LYS A 190 -6.09 8.80 17.70
C LYS A 190 -6.92 9.53 16.63
N HIS A 191 -6.41 10.64 16.13
CA HIS A 191 -7.01 11.41 15.05
C HIS A 191 -6.38 11.04 13.71
N ARG A 192 -7.21 10.88 12.68
CA ARG A 192 -6.77 10.64 11.30
C ARG A 192 -6.80 11.95 10.54
N VAL A 193 -5.68 12.32 9.96
CA VAL A 193 -5.47 13.62 9.34
C VAL A 193 -4.93 13.47 7.92
N TYR A 194 -5.52 14.22 7.01
CA TYR A 194 -5.18 14.23 5.58
C TYR A 194 -4.67 15.59 5.11
N THR A 195 -5.12 16.67 5.76
CA THR A 195 -4.82 18.07 5.40
C THR A 195 -4.30 18.86 6.60
N VAL A 196 -3.67 20.00 6.33
CA VAL A 196 -3.16 20.90 7.40
C VAL A 196 -4.32 21.49 8.22
N ALA A 197 -5.46 21.77 7.59
CA ALA A 197 -6.65 22.30 8.27
C ALA A 197 -7.18 21.33 9.34
N GLU A 198 -7.20 20.03 9.03
CA GLU A 198 -7.55 18.98 10.00
C GLU A 198 -6.53 18.88 11.15
N VAL A 199 -5.24 19.15 10.91
CA VAL A 199 -4.24 19.22 11.99
C VAL A 199 -4.56 20.37 12.93
N ILE A 200 -4.99 21.52 12.39
CA ILE A 200 -5.30 22.74 13.16
C ILE A 200 -6.60 22.55 13.97
N ALA A 201 -7.58 21.81 13.44
CA ALA A 201 -8.85 21.58 14.11
C ALA A 201 -8.79 20.66 15.34
N ILE A 202 -7.68 19.93 15.55
CA ILE A 202 -7.50 19.10 16.76
C ILE A 202 -7.28 20.02 17.98
N PRO A 203 -8.07 19.87 19.06
CA PRO A 203 -7.88 20.66 20.27
C PRO A 203 -6.58 20.27 21.00
N ASP A 204 -5.84 21.27 21.48
CA ASP A 204 -4.71 21.07 22.37
C ASP A 204 -5.23 21.10 23.82
N ALA A 205 -4.76 20.21 24.71
CA ALA A 205 -5.08 20.25 26.15
C ALA A 205 -4.53 21.48 26.91
N ALA A 206 -4.02 22.50 26.22
CA ALA A 206 -3.66 23.77 26.84
C ALA A 206 -4.64 24.85 26.36
N GLY A 207 -5.59 25.20 27.23
CA GLY A 207 -6.57 26.24 26.99
C GLY A 207 -5.94 27.56 26.55
N GLY A 208 -6.27 27.96 25.33
CA GLY A 208 -6.09 29.29 24.79
C GLY A 208 -7.24 29.54 23.83
N VAL A 209 -8.23 30.29 24.30
CA VAL A 209 -9.45 30.69 23.58
C VAL A 209 -9.11 31.24 22.17
N PRO A 210 -9.87 30.87 21.12
CA PRO A 210 -9.73 31.54 19.84
C PRO A 210 -10.35 32.94 19.93
N THR A 211 -9.52 33.98 20.00
CA THR A 211 -9.99 35.35 19.79
C THR A 211 -10.44 35.49 18.35
N THR A 212 -11.75 35.53 18.19
CA THR A 212 -12.43 35.94 16.96
C THR A 212 -12.22 37.45 16.83
N THR A 213 -11.44 37.89 15.85
CA THR A 213 -11.49 39.28 15.38
C THR A 213 -11.91 39.29 13.92
N SER A 214 -13.21 39.42 13.74
CA SER A 214 -13.86 39.88 12.52
C SER A 214 -13.52 41.35 12.26
N LEU A 215 -12.96 41.69 11.09
CA LEU A 215 -13.05 43.04 10.53
C LEU A 215 -13.15 42.97 8.99
N THR A 216 -14.40 43.07 8.55
CA THR A 216 -14.95 43.93 7.48
C THR A 216 -14.09 44.38 6.30
N ALA A 217 -14.70 44.23 5.12
CA ALA A 217 -14.37 44.85 3.85
C ALA A 217 -14.22 46.38 3.92
N ALA A 218 -13.23 46.91 3.21
CA ALA A 218 -13.20 48.27 2.70
C ALA A 218 -12.45 48.32 1.36
N THR A 219 -13.07 49.04 0.44
CA THR A 219 -12.77 49.32 -0.96
C THR A 219 -11.55 50.22 -1.20
N ALA A 220 -10.91 49.99 -2.36
CA ALA A 220 -10.24 50.93 -3.27
C ALA A 220 -9.24 51.99 -2.72
N ALA A 221 -7.98 51.91 -3.17
CA ALA A 221 -7.27 53.05 -3.78
C ALA A 221 -5.92 52.60 -4.38
N ALA A 222 -5.67 53.07 -5.61
CA ALA A 222 -4.42 52.96 -6.33
C ALA A 222 -3.37 53.91 -5.75
N ALA A 223 -2.10 53.49 -5.70
CA ALA A 223 -0.95 54.39 -5.82
C ALA A 223 0.32 53.62 -6.22
N SER A 224 0.88 54.07 -7.33
CA SER A 224 2.19 53.79 -7.91
C SER A 224 3.35 54.11 -6.95
N SER A 225 4.40 53.28 -6.95
CA SER A 225 5.79 53.73 -7.17
C SER A 225 6.81 52.59 -7.04
N ALA A 226 7.48 52.28 -8.15
CA ALA A 226 8.88 51.80 -8.17
C ALA A 226 9.75 52.98 -8.67
N PRO A 227 11.10 52.91 -8.81
CA PRO A 227 12.05 51.81 -8.49
C PRO A 227 13.41 52.28 -7.88
N LYS A 228 14.33 51.29 -7.70
CA LYS A 228 15.82 51.32 -7.88
C LYS A 228 16.66 51.08 -6.61
N PRO A 229 17.94 50.61 -6.70
CA PRO A 229 18.68 50.09 -7.87
C PRO A 229 19.37 48.71 -7.68
N CYS A 230 19.80 48.20 -8.84
CA CYS A 230 20.74 47.12 -9.10
C CYS A 230 22.14 47.39 -8.53
N VAL A 231 22.80 46.37 -7.97
CA VAL A 231 24.26 46.31 -7.85
C VAL A 231 24.75 44.95 -8.36
N THR A 232 25.46 45.03 -9.48
CA THR A 232 26.22 43.98 -10.13
C THR A 232 27.58 43.85 -9.46
N THR A 233 28.01 42.64 -9.10
CA THR A 233 29.44 42.34 -8.94
C THR A 233 29.81 41.10 -9.73
N ALA A 234 30.50 41.33 -10.83
CA ALA A 234 31.21 40.32 -11.61
C ALA A 234 32.42 39.79 -10.82
N ARG A 235 32.76 38.51 -11.00
CA ARG A 235 34.11 38.01 -10.71
C ARG A 235 34.63 37.21 -11.90
N ALA A 236 35.75 37.70 -12.40
CA ALA A 236 36.45 37.29 -13.60
C ALA A 236 37.02 35.86 -13.54
N GLY A 237 37.09 35.25 -14.72
CA GLY A 237 37.81 34.01 -14.96
C GLY A 237 39.32 34.16 -14.84
N LYS A 238 39.99 33.04 -14.54
CA LYS A 238 41.41 32.82 -14.77
C LYS A 238 41.57 31.56 -15.62
N THR A 239 41.90 31.78 -16.88
CA THR A 239 42.60 30.82 -17.75
C THR A 239 44.08 30.78 -17.38
N ALA A 240 44.68 29.58 -17.30
CA ALA A 240 46.09 29.36 -17.61
C ALA A 240 46.40 27.86 -17.82
N LYS A 241 46.73 27.53 -19.08
CA LYS A 241 47.80 26.62 -19.55
C LYS A 241 48.30 25.52 -18.59
N LYS A 242 48.22 24.26 -19.02
CA LYS A 242 49.25 23.62 -19.86
C LYS A 242 48.70 22.35 -20.51
#